data_AF-A0A429UE83-F1
#
_entry.id   AF-A0A429UE83-F1
#
_cell.length_a   1.000
_cell.length_b   1.000
_cell.length_c   1.000
_cell.angle_alpha   90.00
_cell.angle_beta   90.00
_cell.angle_gamma   90.00
#
_symmetry.space_group_name_H-M   'P 1'
#
loop_
_entity.id
_entity.type
_entity.pdbx_description
1 polymer ?
#
loop_
_entity_poly.entity_id
_entity_poly.type
_entity_poly.pdbx_seq_one_letter_code
_entity_poly.pdbx_strand_id
1 'polypeptide(L)'
;MQEPQTELDVTVNGVRHHGRPVPGDMSLVHFLHEDLGLTGTRIGCSIGECRACTVAVRTGPGLPAVTRQACMTSMRHVRGWEVTTVEGLAVNGELHPVQQALLDRDAFQCGYCAAGFAVAGSVVAERAYTAREEGDPLGRDELDDMIATVLGPHVCRCTGYDRYGDAVRAAADGHRARTLAAAPGAAQGTDAVPDAPPVTVRTGGRGPAAARPLTPGEAEHLGYTPLFDDPSLELIRLLRDGAEIEHSLLVQYLYAAFSVKVPRFLTLAGWPSHRYGGRPLHLMGVAIEEMTHLDIVNSLLVALGAAPHLGRQQFPYEQDIYPFDFTLEPLSLHSLAKYVYVEASPRAVDPEQQQTPEDRAFVTRLYEVLGSGPSPAPRPNQVGSLYRKVSRVLDLLRAREPDRLDYPAWTARLDLLREEGESEHFALFRALFEGTHPTLLGGRDVWNPESPDHPVVPLRPGTGLPPSGEPVPDRTVPVLRHLSNLHYWAVCMLLDRSYRRGGRFHNAARRHMTGPMRALGTALARAGEGVPFDAFVAGYAPGRGDAENLELCRGMLRQIVLEQERRARHLPPDYAHTCAPETLWELSEG
;
A
#
# COMPACT_ATOMS: atom_id res chain seq x y z
N MET A 1 11.96 32.06 -17.75
CA MET A 1 10.90 32.97 -17.29
C MET A 1 11.10 33.16 -15.80
N GLN A 2 11.06 34.38 -15.28
CA GLN A 2 11.16 34.64 -13.85
C GLN A 2 9.85 34.19 -13.19
N GLU A 3 9.94 33.37 -12.14
CA GLU A 3 8.75 32.90 -11.41
C GLU A 3 7.98 34.09 -10.80
N PRO A 4 6.65 34.11 -10.88
CA PRO A 4 5.83 35.18 -10.32
C PRO A 4 6.05 35.27 -8.80
N GLN A 5 6.49 36.44 -8.35
CA GLN A 5 6.78 36.74 -6.94
C GLN A 5 5.52 37.26 -6.23
N THR A 6 5.42 37.01 -4.93
CA THR A 6 4.46 37.65 -4.02
C THR A 6 5.20 38.37 -2.90
N GLU A 7 4.69 39.52 -2.45
CA GLU A 7 5.20 40.16 -1.24
C GLU A 7 4.79 39.35 -0.01
N LEU A 8 5.78 39.00 0.81
CA LEU A 8 5.61 38.35 2.10
C LEU A 8 4.85 39.27 3.06
N ASP A 9 3.82 38.74 3.72
CA ASP A 9 3.09 39.37 4.83
C ASP A 9 2.41 38.26 5.63
N VAL A 10 3.13 37.71 6.62
CA VAL A 10 2.66 36.59 7.46
C VAL A 10 3.28 36.71 8.85
N THR A 11 2.54 36.38 9.89
CA THR A 11 3.08 36.29 11.25
C THR A 11 3.32 34.83 11.58
N VAL A 12 4.57 34.43 11.87
CA VAL A 12 4.91 33.05 12.24
C VAL A 12 5.41 33.03 13.67
N ASN A 13 4.74 32.25 14.54
CA ASN A 13 5.02 32.17 15.97
C ASN A 13 5.14 33.56 16.65
N GLY A 14 4.47 34.59 16.12
CA GLY A 14 4.43 35.95 16.68
C GLY A 14 5.46 36.91 16.16
N VAL A 15 6.31 36.43 15.25
CA VAL A 15 7.23 37.27 14.50
C VAL A 15 6.58 37.63 13.18
N ARG A 16 6.42 38.93 12.93
CA ARG A 16 5.86 39.43 11.67
C ARG A 16 6.93 39.44 10.59
N HIS A 17 6.70 38.70 9.52
CA HIS A 17 7.54 38.69 8.32
C HIS A 17 6.84 39.46 7.20
N HIS A 18 7.44 40.57 6.75
CA HIS A 18 6.84 41.44 5.74
C HIS A 18 7.86 42.02 4.75
N GLY A 19 7.43 42.35 3.53
CA GLY A 19 8.13 43.24 2.59
C GLY A 19 9.20 42.61 1.68
N ARG A 20 9.64 41.37 1.93
CA ARG A 20 10.55 40.64 1.01
C ARG A 20 9.74 39.86 -0.03
N PRO A 21 10.07 39.90 -1.34
CA PRO A 21 9.43 39.05 -2.33
C PRO A 21 9.86 37.57 -2.16
N VAL A 22 8.91 36.66 -2.31
CA VAL A 22 9.13 35.20 -2.37
C VAL A 22 8.39 34.61 -3.57
N PRO A 23 8.83 33.47 -4.13
CA PRO A 23 8.07 32.76 -5.17
C PRO A 23 6.65 32.46 -4.68
N GLY A 24 5.64 32.83 -5.48
CA GLY A 24 4.24 32.74 -5.05
C GLY A 24 3.76 31.30 -4.86
N ASP A 25 4.29 30.36 -5.62
CA ASP A 25 4.00 28.92 -5.59
C ASP A 25 4.81 28.14 -4.55
N MET A 26 5.82 28.77 -3.93
CA MET A 26 6.53 28.21 -2.78
C MET A 26 5.52 27.75 -1.72
N SER A 27 5.72 26.55 -1.19
CA SER A 27 4.90 26.03 -0.09
C SER A 27 5.29 26.68 1.23
N LEU A 28 4.32 26.82 2.12
CA LEU A 28 4.52 27.37 3.47
C LEU A 28 5.55 26.54 4.23
N VAL A 29 5.55 25.21 4.09
CA VAL A 29 6.56 24.37 4.76
C VAL A 29 7.98 24.64 4.26
N HIS A 30 8.15 24.93 2.96
CA HIS A 30 9.46 25.29 2.41
C HIS A 30 9.93 26.65 2.93
N PHE A 31 9.03 27.64 2.99
CA PHE A 31 9.33 28.93 3.62
C PHE A 31 9.70 28.78 5.11
N LEU A 32 8.97 27.95 5.86
CA LEU A 32 9.28 27.68 7.27
C LEU A 32 10.69 27.06 7.43
N HIS A 33 11.05 26.10 6.59
CA HIS A 33 12.31 25.38 6.69
C HIS A 33 13.49 26.20 6.19
N GLU A 34 13.43 26.64 4.94
CA GLU A 34 14.58 27.21 4.25
C GLU A 34 14.81 28.69 4.60
N ASP A 35 13.74 29.46 4.77
CA ASP A 35 13.86 30.89 5.06
C ASP A 35 13.88 31.19 6.56
N LEU A 36 13.15 30.43 7.37
CA LEU A 36 13.04 30.67 8.82
C LEU A 36 13.80 29.66 9.69
N GLY A 37 14.27 28.55 9.14
CA GLY A 37 14.96 27.50 9.92
C GLY A 37 14.06 26.71 10.88
N LEU A 38 12.74 26.84 10.75
CA LEU A 38 11.73 26.19 11.59
C LEU A 38 11.39 24.80 11.04
N THR A 39 12.24 23.82 11.36
CA THR A 39 12.19 22.46 10.80
C THR A 39 11.32 21.46 11.58
N GLY A 40 10.69 21.89 12.67
CA GLY A 40 9.84 21.06 13.52
C GLY A 40 8.56 20.61 12.80
N THR A 41 8.02 21.44 11.91
CA THR A 41 6.91 21.06 11.03
C THR A 41 7.39 20.05 9.99
N ARG A 42 6.98 18.77 10.06
CA ARG A 42 7.62 17.71 9.27
C ARG A 42 7.02 17.52 7.87
N ILE A 43 7.87 17.29 6.89
CA ILE A 43 7.46 16.95 5.52
C ILE A 43 7.43 15.42 5.41
N GLY A 44 6.23 14.82 5.39
CA GLY A 44 6.07 13.37 5.24
C GLY A 44 5.81 12.96 3.78
N CYS A 45 4.68 13.37 3.23
CA CYS A 45 4.24 13.00 1.88
C CYS A 45 4.33 14.12 0.83
N SER A 46 4.47 15.38 1.25
CA SER A 46 4.39 16.59 0.42
C SER A 46 3.10 16.84 -0.39
N ILE A 47 2.14 15.91 -0.39
CA ILE A 47 0.88 16.03 -1.16
C ILE A 47 -0.38 16.28 -0.32
N GLY A 48 -0.23 16.55 0.99
CA GLY A 48 -1.35 16.92 1.87
C GLY A 48 -2.03 15.79 2.64
N GLU A 49 -1.66 14.54 2.39
CA GLU A 49 -2.31 13.34 2.96
C GLU A 49 -1.87 13.04 4.40
N CYS A 50 -0.57 12.93 4.69
CA CYS A 50 -0.11 12.43 6.00
C CYS A 50 -0.31 13.40 7.18
N ARG A 51 -0.52 14.69 6.89
CA ARG A 51 -0.65 15.81 7.86
C ARG A 51 0.47 15.94 8.90
N ALA A 52 1.65 15.39 8.64
CA ALA A 52 2.85 15.65 9.44
C ALA A 52 3.28 17.13 9.39
N CYS A 53 2.91 17.85 8.32
CA CYS A 53 3.22 19.26 8.09
C CYS A 53 2.13 20.21 8.61
N THR A 54 1.25 19.75 9.51
CA THR A 54 0.14 20.57 10.00
C THR A 54 0.65 21.75 10.83
N VAL A 55 0.15 22.94 10.48
CA VAL A 55 0.29 24.18 11.24
C VAL A 55 -1.09 24.67 11.69
N ALA A 56 -1.15 25.43 12.77
CA ALA A 56 -2.36 26.13 13.19
C ALA A 56 -2.36 27.53 12.57
N VAL A 57 -3.51 27.94 12.03
CA VAL A 57 -3.65 29.20 11.30
C VAL A 57 -4.84 29.97 11.84
N ARG A 58 -4.64 31.27 12.09
CA ARG A 58 -5.73 32.25 12.15
C ARG A 58 -5.65 33.15 10.93
N THR A 59 -6.77 33.31 10.23
CA THR A 59 -6.85 34.15 9.03
C THR A 59 -7.21 35.60 9.34
N GLY A 60 -7.40 35.94 10.61
CA GLY A 60 -7.71 37.30 11.05
C GLY A 60 -7.89 37.41 12.57
N PRO A 61 -7.87 38.64 13.13
CA PRO A 61 -7.99 38.87 14.56
C PRO A 61 -9.30 38.32 15.13
N GLY A 62 -9.22 37.58 16.22
CA GLY A 62 -10.40 37.00 16.90
C GLY A 62 -11.04 35.80 16.21
N LEU A 63 -10.53 35.35 15.05
CA LEU A 63 -11.01 34.12 14.42
C LEU A 63 -10.41 32.88 15.10
N PRO A 64 -11.17 31.78 15.21
CA PRO A 64 -10.66 30.55 15.81
C PRO A 64 -9.52 29.97 14.95
N ALA A 65 -8.56 29.34 15.62
CA ALA A 65 -7.50 28.62 14.93
C ALA A 65 -8.07 27.42 14.16
N VAL A 66 -7.51 27.17 12.98
CA VAL A 66 -7.78 25.98 12.17
C VAL A 66 -6.48 25.33 11.73
N THR A 67 -6.51 24.02 11.51
CA THR A 67 -5.35 23.28 10.99
C THR A 67 -5.22 23.48 9.47
N ARG A 68 -3.99 23.67 8.98
CA ARG A 68 -3.65 23.69 7.55
C ARG A 68 -2.44 22.83 7.25
N GLN A 69 -2.44 22.12 6.11
CA GLN A 69 -1.26 21.43 5.62
C GLN A 69 -0.27 22.42 5.03
N ALA A 70 0.89 22.62 5.66
CA ALA A 70 1.87 23.58 5.20
C ALA A 70 2.49 23.21 3.83
N CYS A 71 2.53 21.92 3.46
CA CYS A 71 3.08 21.49 2.17
C CYS A 71 2.18 21.85 0.97
N MET A 72 0.86 21.96 1.18
CA MET A 72 -0.12 22.32 0.14
C MET A 72 -0.51 23.80 0.18
N THR A 73 -0.11 24.50 1.24
CA THR A 73 -0.42 25.93 1.40
C THR A 73 0.65 26.74 0.70
N SER A 74 0.31 27.35 -0.43
CA SER A 74 1.24 28.24 -1.15
C SER A 74 1.32 29.63 -0.52
N MET A 75 2.51 30.26 -0.60
CA MET A 75 2.78 31.60 -0.07
C MET A 75 1.87 32.70 -0.64
N ARG A 76 1.19 32.48 -1.77
CA ARG A 76 0.16 33.39 -2.30
C ARG A 76 -1.09 33.49 -1.41
N HIS A 77 -1.37 32.47 -0.61
CA HIS A 77 -2.59 32.39 0.21
C HIS A 77 -2.39 32.83 1.65
N VAL A 78 -1.14 32.94 2.12
CA VAL A 78 -0.83 33.15 3.55
C VAL A 78 -0.81 34.62 3.98
N ARG A 79 -1.16 35.54 3.06
CA ARG A 79 -1.14 36.98 3.33
C ARG A 79 -2.05 37.32 4.52
N GLY A 80 -1.48 37.96 5.53
CA GLY A 80 -2.16 38.37 6.76
C GLY A 80 -2.47 37.24 7.74
N TRP A 81 -1.99 36.01 7.49
CA TRP A 81 -2.22 34.89 8.39
C TRP A 81 -1.30 34.95 9.61
N GLU A 82 -1.81 34.47 10.74
CA GLU A 82 -1.01 34.10 11.91
C GLU A 82 -0.84 32.57 11.93
N VAL A 83 0.39 32.12 11.73
CA VAL A 83 0.78 30.71 11.66
C VAL A 83 1.50 30.34 12.96
N THR A 84 1.00 29.31 13.64
CA THR A 84 1.66 28.67 14.78
C THR A 84 2.15 27.28 14.38
N THR A 85 3.45 27.08 14.53
CA THR A 85 4.16 25.80 14.29
C THR A 85 4.32 25.03 15.60
N VAL A 86 4.87 23.81 15.55
CA VAL A 86 5.13 23.03 16.78
C VAL A 86 6.12 23.73 17.72
N GLU A 87 7.08 24.46 17.16
CA GLU A 87 8.06 25.26 17.91
C GLU A 87 7.38 26.43 18.64
N GLY A 88 6.28 26.95 18.08
CA GLY A 88 5.49 28.04 18.65
C GLY A 88 4.54 27.61 19.77
N LEU A 89 4.40 26.31 20.04
CA LEU A 89 3.55 25.80 21.13
C LEU A 89 4.21 25.97 22.51
N ALA A 90 5.54 25.89 22.57
CA ALA A 90 6.27 26.07 23.83
C ALA A 90 6.60 27.55 24.05
N VAL A 91 6.39 28.04 25.27
CA VAL A 91 6.64 29.44 25.64
C VAL A 91 7.62 29.48 26.81
N ASN A 92 8.74 30.18 26.65
CA ASN A 92 9.79 30.30 27.68
C ASN A 92 10.30 28.94 28.22
N GLY A 93 10.35 27.91 27.36
CA GLY A 93 10.77 26.57 27.73
C GLY A 93 9.69 25.72 28.43
N GLU A 94 8.51 26.27 28.70
CA GLU A 94 7.36 25.52 29.19
C GLU A 94 6.59 24.92 28.00
N LEU A 95 6.35 23.60 28.05
CA LEU A 95 5.61 22.88 27.04
C LEU A 95 4.12 23.25 27.08
N HIS A 96 3.49 23.29 25.91
CA HIS A 96 2.03 23.38 25.82
C HIS A 96 1.40 22.16 26.53
N PRO A 97 0.23 22.29 27.19
CA PRO A 97 -0.45 21.17 27.85
C PRO A 97 -0.63 19.93 26.94
N VAL A 98 -0.86 20.14 25.64
CA VAL A 98 -0.92 19.04 24.65
C VAL A 98 0.45 18.37 24.47
N GLN A 99 1.55 19.13 24.36
CA GLN A 99 2.89 18.54 24.26
C GLN A 99 3.23 17.73 25.51
N GLN A 100 2.92 18.26 26.70
CA GLN A 100 3.13 17.54 27.95
C GLN A 100 2.26 16.27 28.03
N ALA A 101 0.97 16.37 27.69
CA ALA A 101 0.06 15.22 27.72
C ALA A 101 0.47 14.13 26.73
N LEU A 102 1.05 14.49 25.57
CA LEU A 102 1.60 13.54 24.62
C LEU A 102 2.82 12.79 25.18
N LEU A 103 3.67 13.46 25.97
CA LEU A 103 4.78 12.83 26.67
C LEU A 103 4.28 11.91 27.79
N ASP A 104 3.39 12.42 28.64
CA ASP A 104 2.88 11.69 29.81
C ASP A 104 2.14 10.40 29.46
N ARG A 105 1.65 10.29 28.21
CA ARG A 105 0.91 9.13 27.70
C ARG A 105 1.68 8.28 26.70
N ASP A 106 2.97 8.54 26.53
CA ASP A 106 3.81 7.84 25.55
C ASP A 106 3.11 7.80 24.16
N ALA A 107 2.58 8.94 23.73
CA ALA A 107 1.67 9.00 22.59
C ALA A 107 2.36 8.80 21.24
N PHE A 108 3.68 8.98 21.18
CA PHE A 108 4.49 8.84 19.98
C PHE A 108 5.75 8.00 20.23
N GLN A 109 6.21 7.31 19.18
CA GLN A 109 7.47 6.54 19.20
C GLN A 109 8.53 7.27 18.39
N CYS A 110 8.48 7.19 17.05
CA CYS A 110 9.49 7.82 16.18
C CYS A 110 9.45 9.36 16.21
N GLY A 111 8.38 9.95 16.75
CA GLY A 111 8.21 11.40 16.89
C GLY A 111 7.94 12.16 15.58
N TYR A 112 8.06 11.52 14.41
CA TYR A 112 7.99 12.23 13.12
C TYR A 112 6.63 12.91 12.86
N CYS A 113 5.53 12.20 13.12
CA CYS A 113 4.19 12.79 12.99
C CYS A 113 3.74 13.58 14.23
N ALA A 114 4.46 13.46 15.35
CA ALA A 114 4.05 14.02 16.65
C ALA A 114 3.90 15.54 16.58
N ALA A 115 4.72 16.22 15.77
CA ALA A 115 4.60 17.66 15.54
C ALA A 115 3.22 18.05 14.98
N GLY A 116 2.76 17.35 13.94
CA GLY A 116 1.43 17.57 13.36
C GLY A 116 0.30 17.27 14.34
N PHE A 117 0.41 16.17 15.09
CA PHE A 117 -0.57 15.81 16.13
C PHE A 117 -0.60 16.82 17.30
N ALA A 118 0.56 17.35 17.72
CA ALA A 118 0.63 18.34 18.79
C ALA A 118 -0.05 19.66 18.41
N VAL A 119 0.18 20.14 17.18
CA VAL A 119 -0.45 21.36 16.66
C VAL A 119 -1.94 21.16 16.41
N ALA A 120 -2.35 20.01 15.87
CA ALA A 120 -3.76 19.69 15.69
C ALA A 120 -4.49 19.57 17.05
N GLY A 121 -3.86 18.90 18.02
CA GLY A 121 -4.35 18.77 19.37
C GLY A 121 -4.45 20.11 20.11
N SER A 122 -3.54 21.06 19.87
CA SER A 122 -3.64 22.40 20.48
C SER A 122 -4.84 23.18 19.98
N VAL A 123 -5.25 22.99 18.71
CA VAL A 123 -6.49 23.58 18.17
C VAL A 123 -7.74 22.99 18.83
N VAL A 124 -7.76 21.68 19.08
CA VAL A 124 -8.86 21.03 19.82
C VAL A 124 -8.91 21.54 21.26
N ALA A 125 -7.76 21.59 21.93
CA ALA A 125 -7.67 22.06 23.31
C ALA A 125 -8.15 23.51 23.43
N GLU A 126 -7.70 24.42 22.55
CA GLU A 126 -8.16 25.81 22.52
C GLU A 126 -9.69 25.91 22.45
N ARG A 127 -10.33 25.17 21.53
CA ARG A 127 -11.80 25.19 21.40
C ARG A 127 -12.50 24.71 22.66
N ALA A 128 -12.00 23.64 23.28
CA ALA A 128 -12.56 23.12 24.52
C ALA A 128 -12.45 24.15 25.66
N TYR A 129 -11.33 24.89 25.74
CA TYR A 129 -11.17 25.95 26.73
C TYR A 129 -12.08 27.14 26.46
N THR A 130 -12.19 27.60 25.22
CA THR A 130 -13.09 28.71 24.85
C THR A 130 -14.53 28.37 25.17
N ALA A 131 -15.00 27.16 24.83
CA ALA A 131 -16.35 26.70 25.16
C ALA A 131 -16.62 26.74 26.68
N ARG A 132 -15.63 26.32 27.50
CA ARG A 132 -15.69 26.43 28.97
C ARG A 132 -15.76 27.88 29.46
N GLU A 133 -14.97 28.78 28.88
CA GLU A 133 -14.95 30.20 29.25
C GLU A 133 -16.27 30.91 28.87
N GLU A 134 -16.88 30.52 27.77
CA GLU A 134 -18.18 31.02 27.30
C GLU A 134 -19.36 30.44 28.12
N GLY A 135 -19.10 29.49 29.02
CA GLY A 135 -20.09 28.88 29.90
C GLY A 135 -20.85 27.71 29.29
N ASP A 136 -20.40 27.19 28.15
CA ASP A 136 -20.99 26.06 27.42
C ASP A 136 -19.92 24.98 27.14
N PRO A 137 -19.43 24.27 28.17
CA PRO A 137 -18.34 23.32 28.02
C PRO A 137 -18.74 22.14 27.14
N LEU A 138 -17.88 21.77 26.19
CA LEU A 138 -18.09 20.60 25.34
C LEU A 138 -18.36 19.34 26.17
N GLY A 139 -19.44 18.64 25.83
CA GLY A 139 -19.72 17.31 26.33
C GLY A 139 -18.63 16.31 25.93
N ARG A 140 -18.58 15.18 26.63
CA ARG A 140 -17.56 14.14 26.38
C ARG A 140 -17.63 13.62 24.94
N ASP A 141 -18.82 13.36 24.44
CA ASP A 141 -19.04 12.87 23.07
C ASP A 141 -18.68 13.93 22.03
N GLU A 142 -19.02 15.20 22.28
CA GLU A 142 -18.67 16.32 21.38
C GLU A 142 -17.16 16.56 21.30
N LEU A 143 -16.45 16.41 22.43
CA LEU A 143 -15.00 16.48 22.47
C LEU A 143 -14.38 15.29 21.70
N ASP A 144 -14.92 14.09 21.87
CA ASP A 144 -14.43 12.89 21.18
C ASP A 144 -14.67 12.98 19.66
N ASP A 145 -15.81 13.49 19.22
CA ASP A 145 -16.11 13.78 17.82
C ASP A 145 -15.17 14.86 17.24
N MET A 146 -14.86 15.90 18.02
CA MET A 146 -13.90 16.93 17.60
C MET A 146 -12.49 16.37 17.48
N ILE A 147 -12.05 15.55 18.44
CA ILE A 147 -10.75 14.86 18.38
C ILE A 147 -10.70 13.97 17.13
N ALA A 148 -11.73 13.16 16.88
CA ALA A 148 -11.79 12.30 15.70
C ALA A 148 -11.75 13.12 14.40
N THR A 149 -12.45 14.25 14.34
CA THR A 149 -12.50 15.12 13.16
C THR A 149 -11.15 15.79 12.88
N VAL A 150 -10.46 16.28 13.93
CA VAL A 150 -9.23 17.06 13.78
C VAL A 150 -7.99 16.15 13.68
N LEU A 151 -7.90 15.10 14.50
CA LEU A 151 -6.77 14.18 14.52
C LEU A 151 -6.95 12.98 13.59
N GLY A 152 -8.17 12.53 13.29
CA GLY A 152 -8.42 11.34 12.47
C GLY A 152 -7.74 11.35 11.09
N PRO A 153 -7.65 12.51 10.40
CA PRO A 153 -6.92 12.61 9.15
C PRO A 153 -5.38 12.57 9.27
N HIS A 154 -4.81 12.57 10.47
CA HIS A 154 -3.36 12.50 10.66
C HIS A 154 -2.86 11.06 10.64
N VAL A 155 -1.77 10.81 9.91
CA VAL A 155 -1.20 9.46 9.79
C VAL A 155 -0.08 9.26 10.82
N CYS A 156 -0.19 8.20 11.62
CA CYS A 156 0.87 7.72 12.50
C CYS A 156 1.15 6.24 12.22
N ARG A 157 2.37 5.93 11.78
CA ARG A 157 2.75 4.54 11.48
C ARG A 157 3.12 3.72 12.72
N CYS A 158 3.27 4.34 13.88
CA CYS A 158 3.91 3.72 15.04
C CYS A 158 2.97 3.33 16.19
N THR A 159 2.04 4.20 16.62
CA THR A 159 1.48 4.12 17.99
C THR A 159 0.01 3.78 18.13
N GLY A 160 -0.71 3.52 17.02
CA GLY A 160 -2.09 3.04 17.06
C GLY A 160 -3.17 4.09 17.41
N TYR A 161 -2.84 5.38 17.39
CA TYR A 161 -3.76 6.54 17.47
C TYR A 161 -4.46 6.80 18.82
N ASP A 162 -4.89 5.77 19.56
CA ASP A 162 -5.67 5.93 20.79
C ASP A 162 -4.96 6.82 21.82
N ARG A 163 -3.64 6.66 21.96
CA ARG A 163 -2.83 7.46 22.89
C ARG A 163 -2.76 8.94 22.53
N TYR A 164 -2.83 9.29 21.25
CA TYR A 164 -2.94 10.69 20.83
C TYR A 164 -4.30 11.26 21.22
N GLY A 165 -5.38 10.49 20.99
CA GLY A 165 -6.72 10.88 21.41
C GLY A 165 -6.80 11.09 22.93
N ASP A 166 -6.27 10.15 23.71
CA ASP A 166 -6.22 10.22 25.17
C ASP A 166 -5.41 11.42 25.68
N ALA A 167 -4.30 11.74 25.01
CA ALA A 167 -3.48 12.90 25.35
C ALA A 167 -4.18 14.21 25.05
N VAL A 168 -4.80 14.35 23.87
CA VAL A 168 -5.53 15.56 23.52
C VAL A 168 -6.74 15.74 24.42
N ARG A 169 -7.46 14.66 24.74
CA ARG A 169 -8.57 14.70 25.70
C ARG A 169 -8.13 15.18 27.07
N ALA A 170 -7.04 14.61 27.59
CA ALA A 170 -6.51 15.01 28.88
C ALA A 170 -6.00 16.45 28.91
N ALA A 171 -5.39 16.91 27.81
CA ALA A 171 -5.02 18.31 27.67
C ALA A 171 -6.28 19.19 27.71
N ALA A 172 -7.30 18.88 26.90
CA ALA A 172 -8.58 19.60 26.88
C ALA A 172 -9.31 19.60 28.24
N ASP A 173 -9.15 18.56 29.05
CA ASP A 173 -9.72 18.46 30.39
C ASP A 173 -8.96 19.23 31.47
N GLY A 174 -7.63 19.34 31.35
CA GLY A 174 -6.74 19.97 32.31
C GLY A 174 -6.78 21.51 32.27
N HIS A 175 -6.79 22.14 33.45
CA HIS A 175 -6.76 23.60 33.57
C HIS A 175 -5.41 24.22 33.15
N ARG A 176 -5.44 24.96 32.04
CA ARG A 176 -4.74 26.21 31.66
C ARG A 176 -4.22 26.13 30.23
N ALA A 177 -5.01 26.54 29.23
CA ALA A 177 -4.40 27.21 28.08
C ALA A 177 -4.23 28.68 28.40
N ARG A 178 -3.03 29.19 28.09
CA ARG A 178 -2.91 30.57 27.64
C ARG A 178 -3.46 30.61 26.21
N THR A 179 -4.30 31.59 25.91
CA THR A 179 -4.72 31.93 24.54
C THR A 179 -3.49 31.86 23.62
N LEU A 180 -3.60 31.19 22.47
CA LEU A 180 -2.54 31.14 21.44
C LEU A 180 -2.29 32.57 20.92
N ALA A 181 -1.51 33.33 21.69
CA ALA A 181 -0.95 34.61 21.33
C ALA A 181 0.52 34.36 21.05
N ALA A 182 0.92 34.91 19.93
CA ALA A 182 2.16 34.66 19.25
C ALA A 182 3.31 35.37 20.02
N ALA A 183 4.30 34.62 20.52
CA ALA A 183 5.34 35.14 21.43
C ALA A 183 6.68 35.38 20.68
N PRO A 184 7.32 36.55 20.80
CA PRO A 184 8.54 36.84 20.04
C PRO A 184 9.81 36.28 20.71
N GLY A 185 10.47 35.35 20.00
CA GLY A 185 11.94 35.22 19.91
C GLY A 185 12.68 34.33 20.93
N ALA A 186 13.44 33.34 20.42
CA ALA A 186 14.92 33.36 20.35
C ALA A 186 15.47 32.02 19.82
N ALA A 187 16.28 32.09 18.78
CA ALA A 187 17.13 30.98 18.30
C ALA A 187 18.44 30.94 19.09
N GLN A 188 19.01 29.73 19.28
CA GLN A 188 20.41 29.34 19.07
C GLN A 188 20.76 28.08 19.87
N GLY A 189 21.47 27.14 19.23
CA GLY A 189 22.05 25.97 19.91
C GLY A 189 22.47 24.88 18.93
N THR A 190 23.70 24.97 18.43
CA THR A 190 24.43 23.91 17.73
C THR A 190 24.78 22.78 18.70
N ASP A 191 24.76 21.53 18.25
CA ASP A 191 25.80 20.56 18.60
C ASP A 191 25.83 19.38 17.62
N ALA A 192 27.06 19.00 17.28
CA ALA A 192 27.42 17.96 16.34
C ALA A 192 27.23 16.55 16.92
N VAL A 193 26.87 15.59 16.06
CA VAL A 193 26.87 14.15 16.37
C VAL A 193 28.11 13.51 15.71
N PRO A 194 28.91 12.67 16.41
CA PRO A 194 30.13 12.11 15.84
C PRO A 194 29.88 10.92 14.91
N ASP A 195 30.77 10.78 13.93
CA ASP A 195 30.82 9.73 12.90
C ASP A 195 30.91 8.30 13.49
N ALA A 196 30.15 7.38 12.89
CA ALA A 196 30.36 5.93 12.99
C ALA A 196 31.04 5.41 11.70
N PRO A 197 31.96 4.43 11.79
CA PRO A 197 32.85 4.07 10.68
C PRO A 197 32.10 3.27 9.58
N PRO A 198 32.56 3.36 8.31
CA PRO A 198 31.91 2.68 7.20
C PRO A 198 32.22 1.17 7.22
N VAL A 199 31.16 0.37 7.06
CA VAL A 199 31.26 -1.06 6.75
C VAL A 199 31.55 -1.21 5.26
N THR A 200 32.76 -1.64 4.91
CA THR A 200 33.12 -1.98 3.54
C THR A 200 32.45 -3.30 3.12
N VAL A 201 31.47 -3.21 2.22
CA VAL A 201 31.00 -4.35 1.43
C VAL A 201 31.78 -4.36 0.12
N ARG A 202 32.56 -5.43 -0.11
CA ARG A 202 33.13 -5.75 -1.42
C ARG A 202 32.12 -6.60 -2.19
N THR A 203 31.53 -6.04 -3.24
CA THR A 203 30.90 -6.80 -4.33
C THR A 203 31.44 -6.27 -5.65
N GLY A 204 32.11 -7.13 -6.42
CA GLY A 204 32.71 -6.79 -7.71
C GLY A 204 31.69 -6.62 -8.83
N GLY A 205 30.86 -5.58 -8.76
CA GLY A 205 30.09 -5.03 -9.87
C GLY A 205 30.54 -3.60 -10.12
N ARG A 206 30.69 -3.17 -11.37
CA ARG A 206 30.89 -1.75 -11.70
C ARG A 206 29.81 -0.94 -10.96
N GLY A 207 30.23 0.02 -10.13
CA GLY A 207 29.30 0.99 -9.55
C GLY A 207 28.54 1.72 -10.67
N PRO A 208 27.36 2.31 -10.36
CA PRO A 208 26.58 3.04 -11.35
C PRO A 208 27.47 4.08 -12.03
N ALA A 209 27.52 4.05 -13.36
CA ALA A 209 28.16 5.10 -14.14
C ALA A 209 27.56 6.44 -13.71
N ALA A 210 28.37 7.50 -13.64
CA ALA A 210 27.91 8.83 -13.22
C ALA A 210 26.63 9.20 -13.98
N ALA A 211 25.53 9.41 -13.24
CA ALA A 211 24.21 9.64 -13.82
C ALA A 211 24.26 10.85 -14.77
N ARG A 212 23.94 10.62 -16.05
CA ARG A 212 23.80 11.67 -17.06
C ARG A 212 22.30 11.91 -17.32
N PRO A 213 21.85 13.17 -17.36
CA PRO A 213 20.47 13.52 -17.70
C PRO A 213 20.03 12.90 -19.04
N LEU A 214 18.73 12.64 -19.17
CA LEU A 214 18.13 12.20 -20.43
C LEU A 214 18.34 13.27 -21.53
N THR A 215 18.74 12.84 -22.72
CA THR A 215 18.67 13.70 -23.90
C THR A 215 17.21 13.92 -24.33
N PRO A 216 16.89 14.97 -25.10
CA PRO A 216 15.54 15.18 -25.63
C PRO A 216 14.99 13.97 -26.40
N GLY A 217 15.82 13.30 -27.21
CA GLY A 217 15.40 12.10 -27.95
C GLY A 217 15.14 10.89 -27.06
N GLU A 218 15.89 10.73 -25.97
CA GLU A 218 15.63 9.69 -24.97
C GLU A 218 14.33 9.96 -24.19
N ALA A 219 14.07 11.22 -23.82
CA ALA A 219 12.83 11.63 -23.18
C ALA A 219 11.61 11.42 -24.10
N GLU A 220 11.73 11.76 -25.39
CA GLU A 220 10.70 11.50 -26.40
C GLU A 220 10.44 10.00 -26.56
N HIS A 221 11.49 9.18 -26.60
CA HIS A 221 11.37 7.72 -26.69
C HIS A 221 10.58 7.11 -25.52
N LEU A 222 10.82 7.58 -24.28
CA LEU A 222 10.05 7.13 -23.12
C LEU A 222 8.56 7.50 -23.27
N GLY A 223 8.27 8.69 -23.78
CA GLY A 223 6.89 9.16 -23.99
C GLY A 223 6.12 9.42 -22.69
N TYR A 224 6.84 9.60 -21.57
CA TYR A 224 6.35 10.11 -20.28
C TYR A 224 7.53 10.73 -19.52
N THR A 225 7.24 11.52 -18.48
CA THR A 225 8.28 12.09 -17.60
C THR A 225 8.64 11.06 -16.52
N PRO A 226 9.85 10.47 -16.54
CA PRO A 226 10.26 9.52 -15.52
C PRO A 226 10.56 10.24 -14.19
N LEU A 227 10.49 9.50 -13.08
CA LEU A 227 10.88 10.05 -11.78
C LEU A 227 12.40 10.17 -11.66
N PHE A 228 13.13 9.27 -12.32
CA PHE A 228 14.58 9.27 -12.36
C PHE A 228 15.11 9.36 -13.80
N ASP A 229 16.09 10.25 -14.01
CA ASP A 229 16.85 10.31 -15.27
C ASP A 229 17.76 9.09 -15.49
N ASP A 230 18.08 8.36 -14.41
CA ASP A 230 18.78 7.09 -14.47
C ASP A 230 17.79 5.97 -14.84
N PRO A 231 17.90 5.36 -16.03
CA PRO A 231 16.97 4.32 -16.48
C PRO A 231 17.01 3.06 -15.62
N SER A 232 18.08 2.80 -14.88
CA SER A 232 18.15 1.68 -13.93
C SER A 232 17.26 1.94 -12.73
N LEU A 233 17.34 3.16 -12.16
CA LEU A 233 16.52 3.54 -11.02
C LEU A 233 15.04 3.61 -11.43
N GLU A 234 14.75 4.15 -12.61
CA GLU A 234 13.38 4.18 -13.14
C GLU A 234 12.84 2.78 -13.43
N LEU A 235 13.66 1.89 -14.00
CA LEU A 235 13.26 0.49 -14.22
C LEU A 235 13.00 -0.25 -12.91
N ILE A 236 13.88 -0.09 -11.91
CA ILE A 236 13.68 -0.68 -10.57
C ILE A 236 12.39 -0.15 -9.94
N ARG A 237 12.09 1.15 -10.08
CA ARG A 237 10.86 1.76 -9.58
C ARG A 237 9.63 1.11 -10.24
N LEU A 238 9.57 1.10 -11.57
CA LEU A 238 8.45 0.53 -12.33
C LEU A 238 8.26 -0.98 -12.05
N LEU A 239 9.34 -1.73 -11.89
CA LEU A 239 9.26 -3.15 -11.56
C LEU A 239 8.77 -3.38 -10.12
N ARG A 240 9.04 -2.47 -9.19
CA ARG A 240 8.43 -2.54 -7.85
C ARG A 240 6.93 -2.30 -7.91
N ASP A 241 6.49 -1.30 -8.68
CA ASP A 241 5.06 -1.07 -8.94
C ASP A 241 4.41 -2.32 -9.55
N GLY A 242 5.08 -2.95 -10.53
CA GLY A 242 4.61 -4.18 -11.17
C GLY A 242 4.51 -5.34 -10.18
N ALA A 243 5.55 -5.56 -9.36
CA ALA A 243 5.55 -6.62 -8.37
C ALA A 243 4.45 -6.46 -7.32
N GLU A 244 4.15 -5.21 -6.92
CA GLU A 244 3.04 -4.94 -6.02
C GLU A 244 1.69 -5.31 -6.64
N ILE A 245 1.48 -4.99 -7.92
CA ILE A 245 0.24 -5.31 -8.65
C ILE A 245 0.08 -6.81 -8.80
N GLU A 246 1.08 -7.52 -9.33
CA GLU A 246 0.96 -8.98 -9.56
C GLU A 246 0.78 -9.74 -8.25
N HIS A 247 1.44 -9.30 -7.18
CA HIS A 247 1.23 -9.91 -5.86
C HIS A 247 -0.17 -9.63 -5.32
N SER A 248 -0.69 -8.42 -5.52
CA SER A 248 -2.05 -8.05 -5.10
C SER A 248 -3.10 -8.87 -5.86
N LEU A 249 -2.97 -8.99 -7.19
CA LEU A 249 -3.84 -9.79 -8.04
C LEU A 249 -3.78 -11.28 -7.71
N LEU A 250 -2.58 -11.83 -7.55
CA LEU A 250 -2.36 -13.21 -7.08
C LEU A 250 -3.19 -13.51 -5.83
N VAL A 251 -3.03 -12.68 -4.80
CA VAL A 251 -3.70 -12.88 -3.50
C VAL A 251 -5.21 -12.74 -3.65
N GLN A 252 -5.67 -11.78 -4.43
CA GLN A 252 -7.09 -11.56 -4.72
C GLN A 252 -7.72 -12.77 -5.43
N TYR A 253 -7.04 -13.33 -6.42
CA TYR A 253 -7.50 -14.49 -7.18
C TYR A 253 -7.48 -15.76 -6.34
N LEU A 254 -6.48 -15.94 -5.46
CA LEU A 254 -6.48 -17.02 -4.48
C LEU A 254 -7.64 -16.89 -3.48
N TYR A 255 -7.88 -15.69 -2.95
CA TYR A 255 -8.99 -15.42 -2.04
C TYR A 255 -10.33 -15.79 -2.69
N ALA A 256 -10.55 -15.35 -3.93
CA ALA A 256 -11.70 -15.74 -4.74
C ALA A 256 -11.78 -17.25 -4.97
N ALA A 257 -10.68 -17.91 -5.36
CA ALA A 257 -10.62 -19.35 -5.63
C ALA A 257 -10.94 -20.20 -4.38
N PHE A 258 -10.48 -19.80 -3.20
CA PHE A 258 -10.75 -20.50 -1.95
C PHE A 258 -12.20 -20.36 -1.48
N SER A 259 -12.91 -19.32 -1.93
CA SER A 259 -14.31 -19.08 -1.61
C SER A 259 -15.30 -19.91 -2.45
N VAL A 260 -14.85 -20.60 -3.51
CA VAL A 260 -15.72 -21.34 -4.43
C VAL A 260 -16.37 -22.56 -3.76
N LYS A 261 -17.69 -22.71 -3.95
CA LYS A 261 -18.49 -23.83 -3.46
C LYS A 261 -18.17 -25.13 -4.22
N VAL A 262 -17.36 -25.96 -3.60
CA VAL A 262 -17.05 -27.33 -4.08
C VAL A 262 -17.95 -28.39 -3.41
N PRO A 263 -18.27 -29.51 -4.10
CA PRO A 263 -17.74 -29.95 -5.40
C PRO A 263 -18.46 -29.37 -6.63
N ARG A 264 -19.58 -28.66 -6.46
CA ARG A 264 -20.43 -28.20 -7.58
C ARG A 264 -19.67 -27.36 -8.61
N PHE A 265 -18.83 -26.43 -8.16
CA PHE A 265 -18.08 -25.51 -9.02
C PHE A 265 -16.58 -25.84 -9.06
N LEU A 266 -16.23 -27.13 -8.97
CA LEU A 266 -14.84 -27.60 -8.96
C LEU A 266 -14.04 -27.17 -10.20
N THR A 267 -14.68 -27.11 -11.36
CA THR A 267 -14.08 -26.66 -12.62
C THR A 267 -13.71 -25.19 -12.59
N LEU A 268 -14.52 -24.33 -11.96
CA LEU A 268 -14.22 -22.90 -11.77
C LEU A 268 -13.09 -22.69 -10.75
N ALA A 269 -13.08 -23.50 -9.68
CA ALA A 269 -12.04 -23.43 -8.66
C ALA A 269 -10.67 -23.87 -9.20
N GLY A 270 -10.62 -24.94 -10.01
CA GLY A 270 -9.40 -25.42 -10.65
C GLY A 270 -8.53 -26.33 -9.78
N TRP A 271 -9.11 -27.08 -8.83
CA TRP A 271 -8.34 -27.95 -7.93
C TRP A 271 -7.79 -29.24 -8.55
N PRO A 272 -8.41 -29.85 -9.60
CA PRO A 272 -7.89 -31.06 -10.23
C PRO A 272 -6.89 -30.84 -11.38
N SER A 273 -6.60 -29.61 -11.80
CA SER A 273 -5.91 -29.35 -13.06
C SER A 273 -4.38 -29.40 -12.96
N HIS A 274 -3.83 -30.57 -13.29
CA HIS A 274 -2.43 -30.80 -13.65
C HIS A 274 -2.12 -30.47 -15.13
N ARG A 275 -2.84 -29.56 -15.80
CA ARG A 275 -2.56 -29.26 -17.21
C ARG A 275 -1.44 -28.23 -17.36
N TYR A 276 -0.27 -28.76 -17.68
CA TYR A 276 0.70 -28.10 -18.56
C TYR A 276 0.09 -27.97 -19.97
N GLY A 277 -0.03 -26.75 -20.50
CA GLY A 277 -0.22 -26.49 -21.93
C GLY A 277 -1.62 -26.14 -22.45
N GLY A 278 -2.45 -25.42 -21.69
CA GLY A 278 -3.68 -24.80 -22.21
C GLY A 278 -4.13 -23.61 -21.36
N ARG A 279 -4.78 -22.63 -22.01
CA ARG A 279 -5.26 -21.37 -21.42
C ARG A 279 -5.96 -21.57 -20.07
N PRO A 280 -5.78 -20.69 -19.06
CA PRO A 280 -6.42 -20.81 -17.77
C PRO A 280 -7.94 -20.69 -17.93
N LEU A 281 -8.66 -21.77 -17.61
CA LEU A 281 -10.13 -21.79 -17.60
C LEU A 281 -10.69 -21.65 -16.17
N HIS A 282 -9.85 -21.32 -15.19
CA HIS A 282 -10.21 -21.37 -13.77
C HIS A 282 -9.34 -20.47 -12.89
N LEU A 283 -9.87 -20.07 -11.73
CA LEU A 283 -9.28 -19.06 -10.85
C LEU A 283 -7.90 -19.46 -10.30
N MET A 284 -7.72 -20.73 -9.91
CA MET A 284 -6.42 -21.23 -9.45
C MET A 284 -5.35 -21.21 -10.55
N GLY A 285 -5.76 -21.25 -11.82
CA GLY A 285 -4.84 -21.25 -12.97
C GLY A 285 -4.28 -19.86 -13.16
N VAL A 286 -5.17 -18.87 -13.21
CA VAL A 286 -4.81 -17.45 -13.19
C VAL A 286 -3.90 -17.14 -12.00
N ALA A 287 -4.25 -17.57 -10.78
CA ALA A 287 -3.37 -17.36 -9.62
C ALA A 287 -1.97 -17.99 -9.80
N ILE A 288 -1.85 -19.16 -10.41
CA ILE A 288 -0.53 -19.76 -10.67
C ILE A 288 0.26 -18.99 -11.74
N GLU A 289 -0.42 -18.44 -12.74
CA GLU A 289 0.19 -17.57 -13.76
C GLU A 289 0.63 -16.24 -13.14
N GLU A 290 -0.15 -15.65 -12.24
CA GLU A 290 0.27 -14.46 -11.49
C GLU A 290 1.52 -14.69 -10.62
N MET A 291 1.70 -15.89 -10.06
CA MET A 291 2.97 -16.24 -9.41
C MET A 291 4.15 -16.22 -10.39
N THR A 292 3.91 -16.58 -11.65
CA THR A 292 4.93 -16.59 -12.72
C THR A 292 5.21 -15.16 -13.19
N HIS A 293 4.19 -14.30 -13.28
CA HIS A 293 4.37 -12.87 -13.50
C HIS A 293 5.25 -12.26 -12.42
N LEU A 294 4.94 -12.57 -11.15
CA LEU A 294 5.71 -12.12 -9.99
C LEU A 294 7.17 -12.61 -10.03
N ASP A 295 7.43 -13.82 -10.54
CA ASP A 295 8.79 -14.31 -10.81
C ASP A 295 9.51 -13.50 -11.87
N ILE A 296 8.87 -13.23 -13.01
CA ILE A 296 9.48 -12.46 -14.10
C ILE A 296 9.93 -11.09 -13.58
N VAL A 297 9.05 -10.37 -12.88
CA VAL A 297 9.33 -9.03 -12.36
C VAL A 297 10.41 -9.06 -11.27
N ASN A 298 10.30 -9.96 -10.30
CA ASN A 298 11.27 -10.02 -9.20
C ASN A 298 12.64 -10.56 -9.63
N SER A 299 12.68 -11.52 -10.54
CA SER A 299 13.94 -12.02 -11.09
C SER A 299 14.65 -10.94 -11.91
N LEU A 300 13.92 -10.05 -12.59
CA LEU A 300 14.51 -8.88 -13.25
C LEU A 300 15.00 -7.83 -12.23
N LEU A 301 14.27 -7.58 -11.14
CA LEU A 301 14.75 -6.75 -10.03
C LEU A 301 16.09 -7.29 -9.47
N VAL A 302 16.17 -8.60 -9.24
CA VAL A 302 17.40 -9.26 -8.79
C VAL A 302 18.53 -9.13 -9.81
N ALA A 303 18.24 -9.32 -11.10
CA ALA A 303 19.24 -9.16 -12.16
C ALA A 303 19.77 -7.72 -12.26
N LEU A 304 18.97 -6.72 -11.90
CA LEU A 304 19.36 -5.32 -11.79
C LEU A 304 20.14 -4.99 -10.50
N GLY A 305 20.27 -5.94 -9.58
CA GLY A 305 20.92 -5.77 -8.28
C GLY A 305 20.01 -5.27 -7.16
N ALA A 306 18.70 -5.19 -7.39
CA ALA A 306 17.71 -4.84 -6.38
C ALA A 306 17.25 -6.07 -5.57
N ALA A 307 16.75 -5.83 -4.35
CA ALA A 307 16.06 -6.87 -3.59
C ALA A 307 14.67 -7.16 -4.20
N PRO A 308 14.18 -8.41 -4.14
CA PRO A 308 12.80 -8.73 -4.44
C PRO A 308 11.81 -7.86 -3.66
N HIS A 309 10.68 -7.57 -4.29
CA HIS A 309 9.55 -6.86 -3.72
C HIS A 309 8.34 -7.80 -3.67
N LEU A 310 8.02 -8.25 -2.45
CA LEU A 310 6.81 -9.01 -2.14
C LEU A 310 5.88 -8.20 -1.22
N GLY A 311 5.98 -6.87 -1.32
CA GLY A 311 4.93 -5.99 -0.82
C GLY A 311 3.63 -6.23 -1.59
N ARG A 312 2.52 -5.79 -1.01
CA ARG A 312 1.22 -5.71 -1.68
C ARG A 312 0.53 -4.45 -1.22
N GLN A 313 -0.43 -3.98 -1.99
CA GLN A 313 -1.19 -2.79 -1.63
C GLN A 313 -1.96 -3.05 -0.31
N GLN A 314 -1.69 -2.23 0.70
CA GLN A 314 -2.31 -2.35 2.04
C GLN A 314 -2.85 -1.03 2.57
N PHE A 315 -2.44 0.08 1.97
CA PHE A 315 -2.79 1.43 2.39
C PHE A 315 -3.16 2.25 1.15
N PRO A 316 -4.09 3.22 1.26
CA PRO A 316 -4.65 3.98 0.14
C PRO A 316 -3.64 4.91 -0.57
N TYR A 317 -2.37 4.86 -0.18
CA TYR A 317 -1.32 5.57 -0.88
C TYR A 317 -0.74 4.65 -1.93
N GLU A 318 -1.13 4.82 -3.20
CA GLU A 318 -0.15 4.96 -4.28
C GLU A 318 -0.79 5.31 -5.63
N GLN A 319 0.12 5.70 -6.54
CA GLN A 319 -0.05 6.22 -7.88
C GLN A 319 -1.19 5.53 -8.64
N ASP A 320 -1.84 6.25 -9.56
CA ASP A 320 -2.95 5.79 -10.41
C ASP A 320 -2.60 4.58 -11.30
N ILE A 321 -2.22 3.43 -10.71
CA ILE A 321 -1.83 2.23 -11.44
C ILE A 321 -2.92 1.16 -11.32
N TYR A 322 -3.34 0.84 -10.09
CA TYR A 322 -4.52 0.03 -9.86
C TYR A 322 -5.78 0.90 -9.90
N PRO A 323 -6.79 0.60 -10.72
CA PRO A 323 -7.93 1.50 -10.92
C PRO A 323 -8.91 1.54 -9.73
N PHE A 324 -8.78 0.62 -8.77
CA PHE A 324 -9.69 0.47 -7.62
C PHE A 324 -8.92 0.48 -6.30
N ASP A 325 -9.63 0.55 -5.17
CA ASP A 325 -9.02 0.25 -3.87
C ASP A 325 -8.84 -1.27 -3.73
N PHE A 326 -7.66 -1.70 -3.30
CA PHE A 326 -7.39 -3.12 -3.09
C PHE A 326 -8.13 -3.64 -1.85
N THR A 327 -9.04 -4.58 -2.05
CA THR A 327 -9.81 -5.23 -0.98
C THR A 327 -10.01 -6.71 -1.30
N LEU A 328 -9.65 -7.59 -0.36
CA LEU A 328 -9.95 -9.03 -0.48
C LEU A 328 -11.46 -9.25 -0.48
N GLU A 329 -11.99 -9.71 -1.61
CA GLU A 329 -13.42 -9.90 -1.83
C GLU A 329 -13.68 -11.22 -2.57
N PRO A 330 -14.73 -11.98 -2.19
CA PRO A 330 -15.13 -13.16 -2.94
C PRO A 330 -15.70 -12.77 -4.31
N LEU A 331 -15.88 -13.74 -5.21
CA LEU A 331 -16.49 -13.44 -6.52
C LEU A 331 -17.90 -12.88 -6.39
N SER A 332 -18.10 -11.70 -6.94
CA SER A 332 -19.38 -11.06 -7.19
C SER A 332 -19.39 -10.49 -8.60
N LEU A 333 -20.55 -10.04 -9.07
CA LEU A 333 -20.60 -9.32 -10.35
C LEU A 333 -19.70 -8.07 -10.33
N HIS A 334 -19.61 -7.39 -9.19
CA HIS A 334 -18.78 -6.21 -9.01
C HIS A 334 -17.28 -6.54 -8.99
N SER A 335 -16.85 -7.55 -8.24
CA SER A 335 -15.43 -7.96 -8.23
C SER A 335 -14.99 -8.50 -9.60
N LEU A 336 -15.88 -9.21 -10.31
CA LEU A 336 -15.62 -9.64 -11.68
C LEU A 336 -15.48 -8.46 -12.64
N ALA A 337 -16.30 -7.42 -12.50
CA ALA A 337 -16.15 -6.19 -13.27
C ALA A 337 -14.77 -5.56 -13.03
N LYS A 338 -14.28 -5.56 -11.78
CA LYS A 338 -12.92 -5.09 -11.49
C LYS A 338 -11.86 -5.94 -12.19
N TYR A 339 -11.95 -7.27 -12.10
CA TYR A 339 -10.97 -8.18 -12.73
C TYR A 339 -10.98 -8.02 -14.25
N VAL A 340 -12.16 -7.96 -14.88
CA VAL A 340 -12.30 -7.67 -16.31
C VAL A 340 -11.63 -6.34 -16.67
N TYR A 341 -11.88 -5.29 -15.89
CA TYR A 341 -11.35 -3.97 -16.18
C TYR A 341 -9.82 -3.91 -16.05
N VAL A 342 -9.26 -4.56 -15.03
CA VAL A 342 -7.81 -4.62 -14.75
C VAL A 342 -7.07 -5.42 -15.81
N GLU A 343 -7.58 -6.59 -16.18
CA GLU A 343 -6.94 -7.47 -17.18
C GLU A 343 -7.17 -7.00 -18.61
N ALA A 344 -8.04 -6.01 -18.84
CA ALA A 344 -8.30 -5.53 -20.18
C ALA A 344 -7.13 -4.73 -20.76
N SER A 345 -6.79 -5.00 -22.02
CA SER A 345 -6.05 -4.01 -22.82
C SER A 345 -6.86 -2.71 -22.90
N PRO A 346 -6.22 -1.52 -23.03
CA PRO A 346 -6.95 -0.25 -23.07
C PRO A 346 -8.05 -0.20 -24.13
N ARG A 347 -7.84 -0.86 -25.28
CA ARG A 347 -8.82 -0.91 -26.37
C ARG A 347 -10.01 -1.79 -26.07
N ALA A 348 -9.86 -2.83 -25.23
CA ALA A 348 -10.92 -3.79 -24.95
C ALA A 348 -12.04 -3.23 -24.06
N VAL A 349 -11.77 -2.12 -23.36
CA VAL A 349 -12.71 -1.45 -22.45
C VAL A 349 -12.89 0.03 -22.76
N ASP A 350 -12.43 0.48 -23.93
CA ASP A 350 -12.66 1.84 -24.43
C ASP A 350 -14.04 1.92 -25.11
N PRO A 351 -15.01 2.69 -24.58
CA PRO A 351 -16.34 2.81 -25.17
C PRO A 351 -16.34 3.34 -26.61
N GLU A 352 -15.35 4.15 -26.99
CA GLU A 352 -15.27 4.79 -28.30
C GLU A 352 -14.65 3.89 -29.37
N GLN A 353 -13.92 2.83 -28.96
CA GLN A 353 -13.20 1.94 -29.88
C GLN A 353 -13.94 0.63 -30.20
N GLN A 354 -15.14 0.41 -29.66
CA GLN A 354 -15.88 -0.85 -29.86
C GLN A 354 -16.62 -0.92 -31.21
N GLN A 355 -16.27 -1.92 -32.01
CA GLN A 355 -16.80 -2.09 -33.37
C GLN A 355 -18.12 -2.86 -33.42
N THR A 356 -18.29 -3.90 -32.60
CA THR A 356 -19.48 -4.77 -32.62
C THR A 356 -20.58 -4.28 -31.66
N PRO A 357 -21.87 -4.51 -31.96
CA PRO A 357 -22.96 -4.26 -31.00
C PRO A 357 -22.78 -5.00 -29.68
N GLU A 358 -22.28 -6.23 -29.74
CA GLU A 358 -22.05 -7.10 -28.58
C GLU A 358 -20.97 -6.51 -27.67
N ASP A 359 -19.83 -6.08 -28.22
CA ASP A 359 -18.74 -5.46 -27.43
C ASP A 359 -19.17 -4.11 -26.84
N ARG A 360 -19.96 -3.32 -27.57
CA ARG A 360 -20.53 -2.07 -27.01
C ARG A 360 -21.46 -2.35 -25.83
N ALA A 361 -22.31 -3.37 -25.91
CA ALA A 361 -23.21 -3.75 -24.82
C ALA A 361 -22.42 -4.28 -23.60
N PHE A 362 -21.38 -5.08 -23.85
CA PHE A 362 -20.44 -5.55 -22.83
C PHE A 362 -19.79 -4.37 -22.09
N VAL A 363 -19.16 -3.44 -22.82
CA VAL A 363 -18.48 -2.28 -22.23
C VAL A 363 -19.49 -1.42 -21.46
N THR A 364 -20.68 -1.16 -22.01
CA THR A 364 -21.73 -0.41 -21.32
C THR A 364 -22.07 -1.05 -19.96
N ARG A 365 -22.36 -2.35 -19.96
CA ARG A 365 -22.68 -3.11 -18.73
C ARG A 365 -21.52 -3.13 -17.74
N LEU A 366 -20.28 -3.23 -18.23
CA LEU A 366 -19.08 -3.19 -17.40
C LEU A 366 -19.01 -1.88 -16.61
N TYR A 367 -19.16 -0.74 -17.29
CA TYR A 367 -19.16 0.57 -16.63
C TYR A 367 -20.38 0.80 -15.74
N GLU A 368 -21.57 0.28 -16.09
CA GLU A 368 -22.75 0.31 -15.21
C GLU A 368 -22.51 -0.41 -13.88
N VAL A 369 -21.90 -1.59 -13.92
CA VAL A 369 -21.58 -2.36 -12.71
C VAL A 369 -20.49 -1.67 -11.88
N LEU A 370 -19.50 -1.05 -12.54
CA LEU A 370 -18.45 -0.28 -11.85
C LEU A 370 -18.93 1.07 -11.30
N GLY A 371 -20.09 1.58 -11.72
CA GLY A 371 -20.56 2.93 -11.38
C GLY A 371 -22.08 3.06 -11.28
N SER A 372 -22.62 3.01 -10.06
CA SER A 372 -23.99 3.41 -9.79
C SER A 372 -24.09 4.94 -9.60
N GLY A 373 -24.13 5.75 -10.69
CA GLY A 373 -24.49 7.18 -10.61
C GLY A 373 -23.90 8.14 -11.68
N PRO A 374 -24.42 9.37 -11.80
CA PRO A 374 -24.14 10.31 -12.89
C PRO A 374 -22.76 11.01 -12.77
N SER A 375 -21.70 10.26 -13.13
CA SER A 375 -20.31 10.66 -13.50
C SER A 375 -19.24 10.76 -12.39
N PRO A 376 -17.95 10.43 -12.68
CA PRO A 376 -17.35 9.91 -13.92
C PRO A 376 -16.67 8.53 -13.74
N ALA A 377 -16.20 7.96 -14.85
CA ALA A 377 -15.61 6.62 -15.02
C ALA A 377 -14.60 6.16 -13.92
N PRO A 378 -14.40 4.83 -13.75
CA PRO A 378 -13.28 4.28 -12.98
C PRO A 378 -11.96 4.93 -13.38
N ARG A 379 -11.01 5.01 -12.44
CA ARG A 379 -9.66 5.52 -12.74
C ARG A 379 -9.10 4.78 -13.96
N PRO A 380 -8.34 5.46 -14.84
CA PRO A 380 -7.79 4.81 -16.03
C PRO A 380 -7.03 3.53 -15.67
N ASN A 381 -7.35 2.40 -16.32
CA ASN A 381 -6.53 1.20 -16.17
C ASN A 381 -5.13 1.45 -16.73
N GLN A 382 -4.13 1.37 -15.85
CA GLN A 382 -2.75 1.65 -16.18
C GLN A 382 -1.85 0.42 -16.06
N VAL A 383 -2.38 -0.76 -15.72
CA VAL A 383 -1.59 -2.01 -15.60
C VAL A 383 -0.90 -2.36 -16.91
N GLY A 384 -1.63 -2.47 -18.02
CA GLY A 384 -0.99 -2.68 -19.33
C GLY A 384 -0.06 -1.53 -19.74
N SER A 385 -0.34 -0.30 -19.30
CA SER A 385 0.52 0.86 -19.59
C SER A 385 1.85 0.80 -18.84
N LEU A 386 1.86 0.23 -17.63
CA LEU A 386 3.04 0.06 -16.80
C LEU A 386 4.07 -0.80 -17.52
N TYR A 387 3.67 -1.98 -18.02
CA TYR A 387 4.59 -2.86 -18.73
C TYR A 387 5.07 -2.27 -20.07
N ARG A 388 4.24 -1.45 -20.74
CA ARG A 388 4.70 -0.66 -21.88
C ARG A 388 5.76 0.37 -21.49
N LYS A 389 5.65 1.02 -20.32
CA LYS A 389 6.70 1.91 -19.78
C LYS A 389 7.96 1.12 -19.44
N VAL A 390 7.83 -0.04 -18.79
CA VAL A 390 8.94 -0.96 -18.48
C VAL A 390 9.71 -1.32 -19.76
N SER A 391 9.03 -1.73 -20.83
CA SER A 391 9.67 -2.07 -22.10
C SER A 391 10.45 -0.90 -22.71
N ARG A 392 9.90 0.33 -22.68
CA ARG A 392 10.60 1.52 -23.18
C ARG A 392 11.84 1.87 -22.37
N VAL A 393 11.76 1.75 -21.04
CA VAL A 393 12.95 1.98 -20.18
C VAL A 393 13.98 0.87 -20.38
N LEU A 394 13.55 -0.37 -20.58
CA LEU A 394 14.42 -1.50 -20.88
C LEU A 394 15.16 -1.32 -22.22
N ASP A 395 14.47 -0.81 -23.25
CA ASP A 395 15.06 -0.47 -24.54
C ASP A 395 16.09 0.66 -24.42
N LEU A 396 15.79 1.69 -23.64
CA LEU A 396 16.73 2.77 -23.33
C LEU A 396 17.97 2.25 -22.59
N LEU A 397 17.78 1.38 -21.59
CA LEU A 397 18.88 0.78 -20.83
C LEU A 397 19.75 -0.10 -21.74
N ARG A 398 19.15 -0.87 -22.65
CA ARG A 398 19.86 -1.65 -23.69
C ARG A 398 20.72 -0.78 -24.57
N ALA A 399 20.21 0.39 -24.99
CA ALA A 399 20.97 1.32 -25.82
C ALA A 399 22.17 1.92 -25.09
N ARG A 400 22.04 2.20 -23.78
CA ARG A 400 23.12 2.77 -22.96
C ARG A 400 24.13 1.73 -22.46
N GLU A 401 23.66 0.54 -22.10
CA GLU A 401 24.42 -0.51 -21.44
C GLU A 401 24.08 -1.90 -22.03
N PRO A 402 24.50 -2.19 -23.28
CA PRO A 402 24.07 -3.38 -24.02
C PRO A 402 24.49 -4.71 -23.38
N ASP A 403 25.56 -4.72 -22.59
CA ASP A 403 26.11 -5.93 -21.96
C ASP A 403 25.61 -6.16 -20.53
N ARG A 404 24.71 -5.30 -20.01
CA ARG A 404 24.28 -5.33 -18.61
C ARG A 404 23.32 -6.48 -18.30
N LEU A 405 22.44 -6.81 -19.24
CA LEU A 405 21.38 -7.82 -19.09
C LEU A 405 21.25 -8.62 -20.39
N ASP A 406 20.66 -9.81 -20.29
CA ASP A 406 20.14 -10.53 -21.46
C ASP A 406 18.80 -9.90 -21.90
N TYR A 407 18.89 -8.74 -22.58
CA TYR A 407 17.71 -7.98 -22.98
C TYR A 407 16.72 -8.78 -23.83
N PRO A 408 17.13 -9.56 -24.87
CA PRO A 408 16.19 -10.37 -25.65
C PRO A 408 15.39 -11.35 -24.79
N ALA A 409 16.03 -12.02 -23.83
CA ALA A 409 15.34 -12.95 -22.93
C ALA A 409 14.35 -12.22 -22.01
N TRP A 410 14.72 -11.05 -21.47
CA TRP A 410 13.84 -10.27 -20.60
C TRP A 410 12.66 -9.66 -21.34
N THR A 411 12.87 -9.11 -22.54
CA THR A 411 11.79 -8.60 -23.38
C THR A 411 10.77 -9.69 -23.69
N ALA A 412 11.22 -10.89 -24.11
CA ALA A 412 10.32 -12.00 -24.41
C ALA A 412 9.49 -12.43 -23.19
N ARG A 413 10.08 -12.43 -21.99
CA ARG A 413 9.38 -12.76 -20.74
C ARG A 413 8.34 -11.70 -20.35
N LEU A 414 8.67 -10.42 -20.49
CA LEU A 414 7.74 -9.32 -20.20
C LEU A 414 6.59 -9.26 -21.21
N ASP A 415 6.84 -9.61 -22.47
CA ASP A 415 5.79 -9.71 -23.49
C ASP A 415 4.82 -10.86 -23.19
N LEU A 416 5.34 -12.02 -22.77
CA LEU A 416 4.52 -13.15 -22.33
C LEU A 416 3.60 -12.75 -21.16
N LEU A 417 4.18 -12.15 -20.11
CA LEU A 417 3.43 -11.65 -18.94
C LEU A 417 2.26 -10.75 -19.38
N ARG A 418 2.55 -9.77 -20.26
CA ARG A 418 1.52 -8.84 -20.75
C ARG A 418 0.44 -9.55 -21.57
N GLU A 419 0.82 -10.52 -22.40
CA GLU A 419 -0.12 -11.28 -23.23
C GLU A 419 -1.02 -12.22 -22.42
N GLU A 420 -0.47 -12.86 -21.38
CA GLU A 420 -1.21 -13.72 -20.45
C GLU A 420 -2.32 -12.91 -19.74
N GLY A 421 -2.00 -11.72 -19.20
CA GLY A 421 -2.99 -10.82 -18.60
C GLY A 421 -3.99 -10.23 -19.62
N GLU A 422 -3.50 -9.51 -20.64
CA GLU A 422 -4.34 -8.76 -21.59
C GLU A 422 -5.21 -9.66 -22.51
N SER A 423 -4.92 -10.97 -22.59
CA SER A 423 -5.66 -11.91 -23.44
C SER A 423 -6.32 -13.04 -22.67
N GLU A 424 -5.56 -13.82 -21.91
CA GLU A 424 -6.05 -15.08 -21.37
C GLU A 424 -6.89 -14.84 -20.10
N HIS A 425 -6.37 -14.03 -19.16
CA HIS A 425 -7.09 -13.68 -17.93
C HIS A 425 -8.32 -12.85 -18.24
N PHE A 426 -8.18 -11.84 -19.11
CA PHE A 426 -9.29 -11.06 -19.61
C PHE A 426 -10.42 -11.93 -20.19
N ALA A 427 -10.08 -12.92 -21.04
CA ALA A 427 -11.08 -13.79 -21.64
C ALA A 427 -11.83 -14.64 -20.61
N LEU A 428 -11.14 -15.16 -19.58
CA LEU A 428 -11.79 -15.90 -18.49
C LEU A 428 -12.75 -15.01 -17.71
N PHE A 429 -12.28 -13.85 -17.24
CA PHE A 429 -13.11 -12.96 -16.41
C PHE A 429 -14.28 -12.38 -17.20
N ARG A 430 -14.08 -12.04 -18.48
CA ARG A 430 -15.17 -11.62 -19.37
C ARG A 430 -16.22 -12.71 -19.50
N ALA A 431 -15.81 -13.97 -19.73
CA ALA A 431 -16.76 -15.07 -19.84
C ALA A 431 -17.56 -15.31 -18.54
N LEU A 432 -16.95 -15.10 -17.37
CA LEU A 432 -17.64 -15.17 -16.08
C LEU A 432 -18.60 -13.99 -15.88
N PHE A 433 -18.18 -12.78 -16.24
CA PHE A 433 -18.99 -11.56 -16.15
C PHE A 433 -20.22 -11.59 -17.07
N GLU A 434 -20.05 -12.05 -18.31
CA GLU A 434 -21.12 -12.21 -19.30
C GLU A 434 -21.98 -13.45 -19.04
N GLY A 435 -21.57 -14.35 -18.13
CA GLY A 435 -22.29 -15.58 -17.83
C GLY A 435 -22.17 -16.66 -18.91
N THR A 436 -21.21 -16.52 -19.83
CA THR A 436 -20.97 -17.44 -20.95
C THR A 436 -20.02 -18.58 -20.58
N HIS A 437 -19.33 -18.48 -19.45
CA HIS A 437 -18.44 -19.53 -18.95
C HIS A 437 -19.21 -20.85 -18.73
N PRO A 438 -18.71 -22.02 -19.18
CA PRO A 438 -19.44 -23.30 -19.10
C PRO A 438 -19.93 -23.69 -17.72
N THR A 439 -19.23 -23.25 -16.67
CA THR A 439 -19.59 -23.55 -15.27
C THR A 439 -20.83 -22.78 -14.78
N LEU A 440 -21.24 -21.71 -15.49
CA LEU A 440 -22.42 -20.91 -15.15
C LEU A 440 -23.66 -21.30 -15.98
N LEU A 441 -23.49 -22.10 -17.03
CA LEU A 441 -24.58 -22.51 -17.91
C LEU A 441 -25.65 -23.31 -17.15
N GLY A 442 -26.91 -22.92 -17.31
CA GLY A 442 -28.05 -23.54 -16.64
C GLY A 442 -28.31 -23.05 -15.21
N GLY A 443 -27.45 -22.20 -14.64
CA GLY A 443 -27.70 -21.52 -13.38
C GLY A 443 -28.68 -20.35 -13.54
N ARG A 444 -29.51 -20.11 -12.52
CA ARG A 444 -30.41 -18.94 -12.48
C ARG A 444 -29.87 -17.90 -11.50
N ASP A 445 -29.77 -16.66 -11.98
CA ASP A 445 -29.38 -15.52 -11.17
C ASP A 445 -28.07 -15.76 -10.37
N VAL A 446 -27.06 -16.28 -11.06
CA VAL A 446 -25.80 -16.80 -10.46
C VAL A 446 -25.02 -15.77 -9.65
N TRP A 447 -25.28 -14.48 -9.85
CA TRP A 447 -24.61 -13.39 -9.14
C TRP A 447 -25.47 -12.75 -8.04
N ASN A 448 -26.68 -13.23 -7.84
CA ASN A 448 -27.45 -12.93 -6.63
C ASN A 448 -26.90 -13.77 -5.46
N PRO A 449 -26.42 -13.14 -4.37
CA PRO A 449 -25.86 -13.84 -3.21
C PRO A 449 -26.83 -14.83 -2.54
N GLU A 450 -28.14 -14.62 -2.69
CA GLU A 450 -29.19 -15.48 -2.15
C GLU A 450 -29.48 -16.69 -3.06
N SER A 451 -28.98 -16.69 -4.30
CA SER A 451 -29.20 -17.79 -5.23
C SER A 451 -28.47 -19.06 -4.78
N PRO A 452 -29.12 -20.25 -4.82
CA PRO A 452 -28.43 -21.51 -4.59
C PRO A 452 -27.39 -21.82 -5.68
N ASP A 453 -27.47 -21.13 -6.82
CA ASP A 453 -26.54 -21.24 -7.95
C ASP A 453 -25.37 -20.24 -7.85
N HIS A 454 -25.33 -19.41 -6.79
CA HIS A 454 -24.21 -18.51 -6.55
C HIS A 454 -22.92 -19.31 -6.28
N PRO A 455 -21.82 -19.10 -7.03
CA PRO A 455 -20.70 -20.03 -7.06
C PRO A 455 -19.79 -19.97 -5.83
N VAL A 456 -19.85 -18.90 -5.04
CA VAL A 456 -18.97 -18.70 -3.88
C VAL A 456 -19.74 -18.62 -2.58
N VAL A 457 -19.04 -18.90 -1.47
CA VAL A 457 -19.56 -18.73 -0.11
C VAL A 457 -19.47 -17.25 0.26
N PRO A 458 -20.52 -16.64 0.86
CA PRO A 458 -20.42 -15.29 1.40
C PRO A 458 -19.40 -15.26 2.54
N LEU A 459 -18.48 -14.31 2.49
CA LEU A 459 -17.40 -14.15 3.47
C LEU A 459 -17.59 -12.87 4.27
N ARG A 460 -17.16 -12.89 5.54
CA ARG A 460 -17.13 -11.68 6.37
C ARG A 460 -16.07 -10.70 5.88
N PRO A 461 -16.37 -9.39 5.81
CA PRO A 461 -15.35 -8.35 5.60
C PRO A 461 -14.37 -8.26 6.77
N GLY A 462 -13.12 -7.84 6.49
CA GLY A 462 -12.17 -7.43 7.55
C GLY A 462 -11.55 -8.58 8.35
N THR A 463 -11.29 -9.72 7.72
CA THR A 463 -10.61 -10.85 8.39
C THR A 463 -9.12 -10.56 8.58
N GLY A 464 -8.64 -10.63 9.82
CA GLY A 464 -7.22 -10.48 10.17
C GLY A 464 -6.84 -11.33 11.37
N LEU A 465 -5.54 -11.44 11.63
CA LEU A 465 -5.04 -11.96 12.91
C LEU A 465 -5.24 -10.96 14.05
N PRO A 466 -5.33 -11.46 15.30
CA PRO A 466 -5.22 -10.59 16.46
C PRO A 466 -3.87 -9.85 16.48
N PRO A 467 -3.78 -8.69 17.16
CA PRO A 467 -2.54 -7.95 17.32
C PRO A 467 -1.36 -8.82 17.77
N SER A 468 -0.15 -8.43 17.33
CA SER A 468 1.08 -9.14 17.69
C SER A 468 1.23 -9.25 19.21
N GLY A 469 1.55 -10.45 19.69
CA GLY A 469 1.69 -10.74 21.13
C GLY A 469 0.43 -11.30 21.78
N GLU A 470 -0.73 -11.24 21.12
CA GLU A 470 -1.93 -11.90 21.63
C GLU A 470 -1.91 -13.42 21.36
N PRO A 471 -2.30 -14.26 22.34
CA PRO A 471 -2.37 -15.71 22.14
C PRO A 471 -3.48 -16.07 21.14
N VAL A 472 -3.18 -16.94 20.18
CA VAL A 472 -4.18 -17.48 19.25
C VAL A 472 -5.20 -18.32 20.03
N PRO A 473 -6.49 -17.92 20.08
CA PRO A 473 -7.51 -18.67 20.79
C PRO A 473 -7.60 -20.11 20.29
N ASP A 474 -7.81 -21.04 21.21
CA ASP A 474 -7.95 -22.46 20.91
C ASP A 474 -9.34 -22.79 20.33
N ARG A 475 -9.60 -22.23 19.15
CA ARG A 475 -10.85 -22.35 18.39
C ARG A 475 -10.49 -22.54 16.93
N THR A 476 -11.30 -23.29 16.19
CA THR A 476 -10.99 -23.68 14.81
C THR A 476 -10.69 -22.48 13.90
N VAL A 477 -11.57 -21.47 13.83
CA VAL A 477 -11.37 -20.32 12.91
C VAL A 477 -10.06 -19.54 13.19
N PRO A 478 -9.76 -19.07 14.41
CA PRO A 478 -8.49 -18.41 14.70
C PRO A 478 -7.25 -19.25 14.38
N VAL A 479 -7.30 -20.56 14.68
CA VAL A 479 -6.22 -21.50 14.36
C VAL A 479 -5.99 -21.60 12.85
N LEU A 480 -7.07 -21.76 12.07
CA LEU A 480 -6.98 -21.86 10.61
C LEU A 480 -6.46 -20.55 9.98
N ARG A 481 -6.86 -19.38 10.50
CA ARG A 481 -6.32 -18.08 10.07
C ARG A 481 -4.82 -17.97 10.36
N HIS A 482 -4.40 -18.37 11.55
CA HIS A 482 -3.00 -18.34 11.96
C HIS A 482 -2.13 -19.21 11.07
N LEU A 483 -2.50 -20.48 10.89
CA LEU A 483 -1.75 -21.39 10.02
C LEU A 483 -1.75 -20.94 8.56
N SER A 484 -2.85 -20.37 8.07
CA SER A 484 -2.92 -19.82 6.70
C SER A 484 -1.89 -18.72 6.49
N ASN A 485 -1.74 -17.81 7.44
CA ASN A 485 -0.75 -16.73 7.36
C ASN A 485 0.69 -17.25 7.50
N LEU A 486 0.95 -18.21 8.39
CA LEU A 486 2.28 -18.84 8.46
C LEU A 486 2.67 -19.45 7.10
N HIS A 487 1.74 -20.16 6.45
CA HIS A 487 1.97 -20.68 5.12
C HIS A 487 2.15 -19.60 4.06
N TYR A 488 1.33 -18.56 4.06
CA TYR A 488 1.47 -17.42 3.16
C TYR A 488 2.86 -16.77 3.29
N TRP A 489 3.30 -16.52 4.51
CA TRP A 489 4.63 -15.97 4.78
C TRP A 489 5.76 -16.90 4.36
N ALA A 490 5.61 -18.21 4.56
CA ALA A 490 6.56 -19.20 4.04
C ALA A 490 6.60 -19.17 2.50
N VAL A 491 5.45 -19.03 1.83
CA VAL A 491 5.38 -18.87 0.37
C VAL A 491 6.17 -17.65 -0.08
N CYS A 492 5.96 -16.48 0.55
CA CYS A 492 6.73 -15.27 0.22
C CYS A 492 8.25 -15.49 0.40
N MET A 493 8.67 -16.10 1.52
CA MET A 493 10.08 -16.42 1.77
C MET A 493 10.68 -17.39 0.74
N LEU A 494 9.92 -18.41 0.34
CA LEU A 494 10.33 -19.36 -0.70
C LEU A 494 10.43 -18.70 -2.08
N LEU A 495 9.48 -17.83 -2.42
CA LEU A 495 9.48 -17.07 -3.68
C LEU A 495 10.69 -16.15 -3.78
N ASP A 496 10.98 -15.34 -2.75
CA ASP A 496 12.18 -14.50 -2.68
C ASP A 496 13.47 -15.30 -2.90
N ARG A 497 13.60 -16.43 -2.19
CA ARG A 497 14.74 -17.32 -2.39
C ARG A 497 14.78 -17.88 -3.82
N SER A 498 13.62 -18.19 -4.38
CA SER A 498 13.49 -18.68 -5.75
C SER A 498 13.97 -17.65 -6.76
N TYR A 499 13.57 -16.38 -6.61
CA TYR A 499 13.98 -15.28 -7.49
C TYR A 499 15.50 -15.06 -7.45
N ARG A 500 16.11 -15.21 -6.29
CA ARG A 500 17.58 -15.16 -6.13
C ARG A 500 18.32 -16.38 -6.69
N ARG A 501 17.62 -17.48 -6.97
CA ARG A 501 18.19 -18.79 -7.32
C ARG A 501 17.59 -19.38 -8.59
N GLY A 502 17.12 -18.54 -9.52
CA GLY A 502 16.67 -18.97 -10.85
C GLY A 502 15.48 -19.94 -10.80
N GLY A 503 14.53 -19.73 -9.90
CA GLY A 503 13.29 -20.49 -9.86
C GLY A 503 13.33 -21.79 -9.04
N ARG A 504 14.43 -22.07 -8.33
CA ARG A 504 14.64 -23.35 -7.62
C ARG A 504 13.52 -23.74 -6.65
N PHE A 505 12.82 -22.78 -6.05
CA PHE A 505 11.85 -23.02 -4.98
C PHE A 505 10.39 -22.71 -5.38
N HIS A 506 10.11 -22.44 -6.67
CA HIS A 506 8.74 -22.20 -7.14
C HIS A 506 7.80 -23.38 -6.87
N ASN A 507 8.29 -24.61 -7.09
CA ASN A 507 7.47 -25.80 -6.82
C ASN A 507 7.13 -25.92 -5.34
N ALA A 508 8.05 -25.60 -4.44
CA ALA A 508 7.79 -25.59 -3.01
C ALA A 508 6.74 -24.53 -2.63
N ALA A 509 6.90 -23.30 -3.10
CA ALA A 509 5.91 -22.23 -2.91
C ALA A 509 4.53 -22.64 -3.44
N ARG A 510 4.47 -23.20 -4.66
CA ARG A 510 3.24 -23.71 -5.26
C ARG A 510 2.59 -24.81 -4.42
N ARG A 511 3.36 -25.79 -3.91
CA ARG A 511 2.82 -26.86 -3.04
C ARG A 511 2.18 -26.30 -1.78
N HIS A 512 2.77 -25.28 -1.16
CA HIS A 512 2.16 -24.61 -0.01
C HIS A 512 0.82 -23.94 -0.35
N MET A 513 0.72 -23.30 -1.52
CA MET A 513 -0.51 -22.68 -1.99
C MET A 513 -1.61 -23.69 -2.36
N THR A 514 -1.26 -24.72 -3.14
CA THR A 514 -2.24 -25.69 -3.66
C THR A 514 -2.55 -26.83 -2.68
N GLY A 515 -1.70 -27.04 -1.68
CA GLY A 515 -1.88 -28.04 -0.61
C GLY A 515 -2.52 -27.44 0.64
N PRO A 516 -1.72 -27.07 1.66
CA PRO A 516 -2.24 -26.64 2.95
C PRO A 516 -3.06 -25.34 2.86
N MET A 517 -2.64 -24.32 2.10
CA MET A 517 -3.44 -23.08 2.00
C MET A 517 -4.79 -23.31 1.34
N ARG A 518 -4.86 -24.15 0.29
CA ARG A 518 -6.14 -24.57 -0.31
C ARG A 518 -7.07 -25.22 0.70
N ALA A 519 -6.55 -26.17 1.50
CA ALA A 519 -7.33 -26.88 2.51
C ALA A 519 -7.82 -25.92 3.61
N LEU A 520 -6.92 -25.10 4.15
CA LEU A 520 -7.24 -24.11 5.19
C LEU A 520 -8.21 -23.04 4.69
N GLY A 521 -7.99 -22.51 3.48
CA GLY A 521 -8.84 -21.48 2.87
C GLY A 521 -10.25 -21.98 2.57
N THR A 522 -10.38 -23.20 2.09
CA THR A 522 -11.70 -23.85 1.90
C THR A 522 -12.41 -24.05 3.24
N ALA A 523 -11.69 -24.49 4.27
CA ALA A 523 -12.25 -24.68 5.61
C ALA A 523 -12.70 -23.36 6.25
N LEU A 524 -11.92 -22.28 6.08
CA LEU A 524 -12.28 -20.92 6.47
C LEU A 524 -13.52 -20.45 5.71
N ALA A 525 -13.55 -20.60 4.38
CA ALA A 525 -14.68 -20.19 3.56
C ALA A 525 -15.98 -20.87 4.00
N ARG A 526 -15.95 -22.18 4.28
CA ARG A 526 -17.10 -22.92 4.83
C ARG A 526 -17.57 -22.41 6.20
N ALA A 527 -16.69 -21.77 6.96
CA ALA A 527 -17.03 -21.11 8.22
C ALA A 527 -17.48 -19.65 8.03
N GLY A 528 -17.62 -19.16 6.79
CA GLY A 528 -17.96 -17.77 6.45
C GLY A 528 -16.79 -16.80 6.57
N GLU A 529 -15.56 -17.30 6.54
CA GLU A 529 -14.34 -16.53 6.80
C GLU A 529 -13.37 -16.59 5.62
N GLY A 530 -12.71 -15.48 5.32
CA GLY A 530 -11.64 -15.42 4.33
C GLY A 530 -10.27 -15.85 4.87
N VAL A 531 -9.36 -16.21 3.96
CA VAL A 531 -7.92 -16.28 4.29
C VAL A 531 -7.42 -14.86 4.50
N PRO A 532 -6.71 -14.55 5.60
CA PRO A 532 -6.33 -13.16 5.88
C PRO A 532 -5.29 -12.59 4.91
N PHE A 533 -4.32 -13.41 4.49
CA PHE A 533 -3.15 -12.97 3.71
C PHE A 533 -2.47 -11.73 4.32
N ASP A 534 -2.37 -11.69 5.65
CA ASP A 534 -1.80 -10.54 6.35
C ASP A 534 -0.35 -10.35 5.89
N ALA A 535 0.07 -9.14 5.52
CA ALA A 535 1.51 -8.93 5.28
C ALA A 535 2.27 -8.96 6.60
N PHE A 536 3.58 -9.15 6.50
CA PHE A 536 4.47 -8.93 7.63
C PHE A 536 4.28 -7.53 8.21
N VAL A 537 4.35 -7.42 9.54
CA VAL A 537 4.33 -6.14 10.24
C VAL A 537 5.48 -5.27 9.70
N ALA A 538 5.16 -4.11 9.12
CA ALA A 538 6.06 -3.20 8.40
C ALA A 538 6.47 -3.59 6.96
N GLY A 539 5.75 -4.50 6.32
CA GLY A 539 6.02 -4.95 4.95
C GLY A 539 6.97 -6.15 4.90
N TYR A 540 7.14 -6.73 3.71
CA TYR A 540 7.99 -7.90 3.52
C TYR A 540 9.48 -7.53 3.54
N ALA A 541 10.28 -8.16 4.42
CA ALA A 541 11.73 -7.94 4.53
C ALA A 541 12.57 -9.14 5.06
N PRO A 542 12.40 -10.40 4.62
CA PRO A 542 13.18 -11.49 5.19
C PRO A 542 14.54 -11.66 4.52
N GLY A 543 15.56 -11.42 5.33
CA GLY A 543 16.96 -11.69 5.04
C GLY A 543 17.64 -10.55 4.29
N ARG A 544 18.75 -10.05 4.85
CA ARG A 544 19.59 -9.06 4.16
C ARG A 544 20.24 -9.65 2.90
N GLY A 545 20.48 -10.95 2.91
CA GLY A 545 20.96 -11.73 1.77
C GLY A 545 20.40 -13.16 1.81
N ASP A 546 20.90 -13.99 0.90
CA ASP A 546 20.40 -15.35 0.68
C ASP A 546 20.54 -16.25 1.92
N ALA A 547 21.62 -16.08 2.69
CA ALA A 547 21.88 -16.88 3.89
C ALA A 547 20.92 -16.54 5.04
N GLU A 548 20.72 -15.27 5.35
CA GLU A 548 19.75 -14.87 6.38
C GLU A 548 18.31 -15.19 5.94
N ASN A 549 17.99 -15.06 4.66
CA ASN A 549 16.68 -15.45 4.13
C ASN A 549 16.43 -16.97 4.33
N LEU A 550 17.43 -17.82 4.07
CA LEU A 550 17.34 -19.27 4.29
C LEU A 550 17.01 -19.62 5.75
N GLU A 551 17.73 -19.01 6.70
CA GLU A 551 17.53 -19.31 8.11
C GLU A 551 16.15 -18.84 8.61
N LEU A 552 15.69 -17.68 8.16
CA LEU A 552 14.34 -17.20 8.46
C LEU A 552 13.27 -18.11 7.84
N CYS A 553 13.46 -18.54 6.60
CA CYS A 553 12.56 -19.46 5.91
C CYS A 553 12.46 -20.82 6.63
N ARG A 554 13.60 -21.39 7.04
CA ARG A 554 13.64 -22.60 7.87
C ARG A 554 12.95 -22.40 9.22
N GLY A 555 13.15 -21.24 9.85
CA GLY A 555 12.44 -20.87 11.08
C GLY A 555 10.92 -20.86 10.91
N MET A 556 10.43 -20.23 9.84
CA MET A 556 9.00 -20.19 9.51
C MET A 556 8.43 -21.59 9.27
N LEU A 557 9.11 -22.43 8.49
CA LEU A 557 8.65 -23.79 8.22
C LEU A 557 8.65 -24.68 9.46
N ARG A 558 9.66 -24.56 10.33
CA ARG A 558 9.67 -25.25 11.64
C ARG A 558 8.49 -24.80 12.51
N GLN A 559 8.17 -23.50 12.50
CA GLN A 559 7.01 -22.97 13.22
C GLN A 559 5.70 -23.56 12.68
N ILE A 560 5.55 -23.69 11.35
CA ILE A 560 4.40 -24.37 10.74
C ILE A 560 4.30 -25.82 11.24
N VAL A 561 5.40 -26.58 11.23
CA VAL A 561 5.42 -27.98 11.70
C VAL A 561 4.97 -28.08 13.16
N LEU A 562 5.46 -27.19 14.03
CA LEU A 562 5.07 -27.17 15.43
C LEU A 562 3.59 -26.80 15.62
N GLU A 563 3.09 -25.79 14.91
CA GLU A 563 1.70 -25.35 15.05
C GLU A 563 0.71 -26.36 14.47
N GLN A 564 1.03 -27.04 13.35
CA GLN A 564 0.15 -28.08 12.82
C GLN A 564 0.04 -29.28 13.77
N GLU A 565 1.11 -29.63 14.51
CA GLU A 565 1.08 -30.69 15.53
C GLU A 565 0.25 -30.25 16.74
N ARG A 566 0.51 -29.06 17.28
CA ARG A 566 -0.22 -28.51 18.45
C ARG A 566 -1.71 -28.38 18.18
N ARG A 567 -2.09 -28.07 16.94
CA ARG A 567 -3.47 -27.76 16.56
C ARG A 567 -4.11 -28.82 15.66
N ALA A 568 -3.56 -30.03 15.62
CA ALA A 568 -3.97 -31.09 14.70
C ALA A 568 -5.49 -31.36 14.66
N ARG A 569 -6.17 -31.28 15.82
CA ARG A 569 -7.63 -31.47 15.93
C ARG A 569 -8.48 -30.45 15.15
N HIS A 570 -7.93 -29.31 14.78
CA HIS A 570 -8.63 -28.25 14.05
C HIS A 570 -8.40 -28.34 12.53
N LEU A 571 -7.43 -29.14 12.09
CA LEU A 571 -7.03 -29.19 10.69
C LEU A 571 -8.08 -29.93 9.85
N PRO A 572 -8.39 -29.43 8.63
CA PRO A 572 -9.30 -30.13 7.75
C PRO A 572 -8.69 -31.48 7.29
N PRO A 573 -9.52 -32.48 6.96
CA PRO A 573 -9.02 -33.82 6.59
C PRO A 573 -8.09 -33.86 5.38
N ASP A 574 -8.21 -32.89 4.47
CA ASP A 574 -7.38 -32.76 3.27
C ASP A 574 -6.18 -31.82 3.45
N TYR A 575 -5.83 -31.45 4.69
CA TYR A 575 -4.63 -30.68 5.01
C TYR A 575 -3.35 -31.49 4.70
N ALA A 576 -2.44 -30.89 3.93
CA ALA A 576 -1.21 -31.55 3.50
C ALA A 576 -0.10 -31.49 4.58
N HIS A 577 -0.16 -32.38 5.57
CA HIS A 577 0.75 -32.43 6.72
C HIS A 577 2.25 -32.56 6.35
N THR A 578 2.57 -33.17 5.21
CA THR A 578 3.96 -33.41 4.78
C THR A 578 4.57 -32.22 4.04
N CYS A 579 3.78 -31.23 3.65
CA CYS A 579 4.24 -30.10 2.82
C CYS A 579 5.38 -29.30 3.49
N ALA A 580 5.24 -28.91 4.76
CA ALA A 580 6.29 -28.15 5.46
C ALA A 580 7.54 -29.01 5.78
N PRO A 581 7.41 -30.26 6.27
CA PRO A 581 8.55 -31.16 6.44
C PRO A 581 9.33 -31.43 5.13
N GLU A 582 8.64 -31.69 4.02
CA GLU A 582 9.27 -31.90 2.71
C GLU A 582 10.04 -30.66 2.25
N THR A 583 9.43 -29.47 2.38
CA THR A 583 10.10 -28.21 2.04
C THR A 583 11.32 -27.94 2.94
N LEU A 584 11.26 -28.28 4.24
CA LEU A 584 12.43 -28.20 5.13
C LEU A 584 13.57 -29.10 4.66
N TRP A 585 13.24 -30.32 4.22
CA TRP A 585 14.21 -31.25 3.66
C TRP A 585 14.83 -30.72 2.37
N GLU A 586 14.02 -30.20 1.43
CA GLU A 586 14.50 -29.56 0.20
C GLU A 586 15.44 -28.37 0.48
N LEU A 587 15.15 -27.59 1.53
CA LEU A 587 16.02 -26.48 1.96
C LEU A 587 17.29 -26.95 2.66
N SER A 588 17.39 -28.21 3.08
CA SER A 588 18.57 -28.78 3.74
C SER A 588 19.57 -29.39 2.75
N GLU A 589 19.12 -29.81 1.58
CA GLU A 589 19.95 -30.39 0.50
C GLU A 589 20.46 -29.35 -0.52
N GLY A 590 20.29 -28.06 -0.25
CA GLY A 590 20.55 -26.99 -1.22
C GLY A 590 21.34 -25.82 -0.72
#